data_AF-A0A3P6QBA0-F1
#
_entry.id   AF-A0A3P6QBA0-F1
#
_cell.length_a   1.000
_cell.length_b   1.000
_cell.length_c   1.000
_cell.angle_alpha   90.00
_cell.angle_beta   90.00
_cell.angle_gamma   90.00
#
_symmetry.space_group_name_H-M   'P 1'
#
loop_
_entity.id
_entity.type
_entity.pdbx_description
1 polymer ?
#
loop_
_entity_poly.entity_id
_entity_poly.type
_entity_poly.pdbx_seq_one_letter_code
_entity_poly.pdbx_strand_id
1 'polypeptide(L)'
;MSLRPSVIRQLAEVEQGGSIKSNVVPLFADGLSRTRLTTTEDQVFLEDEVQRIALSASDSTFSEDCRLIAAQLVTGVVVALRGRELEDSQGLFTVSDALFLEPGPEHPITTSSAAELTYANFSSLGPSVAFVSGLGFVGTSGDISESHALALSLLGDWLRGNIMIGDTFPPVVKLMILGDSIRPLSVTEGETVGLIQQARYLTRKTDADSVTAMHLFDSWLASLPLGPGASDDPTATVALNGLSVDILPGPSDCVSHLLPQQPLHAAMFPEAVRRAGSPGTGALRSTTNPVYTNVCGRNILATSGQAITDLLRWVSLACFSSADCGRFCV
;
A
#
# COMPACT_ATOMS: atom_id res chain seq x y z
N MET A 1 -5.65 15.18 -19.31
CA MET A 1 -6.72 14.69 -18.43
C MET A 1 -7.39 15.87 -17.75
N SER A 2 -8.71 16.01 -17.91
CA SER A 2 -9.45 17.21 -17.47
C SER A 2 -9.77 17.25 -15.96
N LEU A 3 -9.95 16.07 -15.35
CA LEU A 3 -10.28 15.93 -13.92
C LEU A 3 -9.04 15.86 -13.02
N ARG A 4 -7.84 15.83 -13.58
CA ARG A 4 -6.59 15.83 -12.80
C ARG A 4 -6.53 17.09 -11.91
N PRO A 5 -6.29 16.94 -10.59
CA PRO A 5 -6.12 18.08 -9.70
C PRO A 5 -4.99 19.01 -10.19
N SER A 6 -5.24 20.31 -10.16
CA SER A 6 -4.27 21.34 -10.55
C SER A 6 -4.13 22.36 -9.43
N VAL A 7 -2.92 22.44 -8.87
CA VAL A 7 -2.59 23.42 -7.82
C VAL A 7 -2.77 24.85 -8.36
N ILE A 8 -2.38 25.11 -9.61
CA ILE A 8 -2.54 26.42 -10.25
C ILE A 8 -4.01 26.82 -10.33
N ARG A 9 -4.89 25.88 -10.71
CA ARG A 9 -6.33 26.13 -10.78
C ARG A 9 -6.91 26.43 -9.40
N GLN A 10 -6.52 25.65 -8.39
CA GLN A 10 -6.95 25.86 -7.01
C GLN A 10 -6.50 27.23 -6.47
N LEU A 11 -5.23 27.62 -6.72
CA LEU A 11 -4.72 28.92 -6.32
C LEU A 11 -5.45 30.08 -7.01
N ALA A 12 -5.73 29.95 -8.31
CA ALA A 12 -6.48 30.97 -9.05
C ALA A 12 -7.93 31.13 -8.53
N GLU A 13 -8.58 30.04 -8.13
CA GLU A 13 -9.93 30.07 -7.54
C GLU A 13 -9.94 30.78 -6.17
N VAL A 14 -8.87 30.61 -5.37
CA VAL A 14 -8.69 31.30 -4.07
C VAL A 14 -8.47 32.79 -4.26
N GLU A 15 -7.62 33.20 -5.21
CA GLU A 15 -7.33 34.61 -5.49
C GLU A 15 -8.56 35.38 -5.99
N GLN A 16 -9.50 34.70 -6.66
CA GLN A 16 -10.73 35.29 -7.18
C GLN A 16 -11.86 35.40 -6.14
N GLY A 17 -11.56 35.17 -4.86
CA GLY A 17 -12.55 35.23 -3.77
C GLY A 17 -13.49 34.03 -3.72
N GLY A 18 -13.17 32.94 -4.44
CA GLY A 18 -13.82 31.66 -4.27
C GLY A 18 -13.42 31.04 -2.93
N SER A 19 -14.38 30.48 -2.19
CA SER A 19 -14.04 29.52 -1.13
C SER A 19 -13.47 28.27 -1.80
N ILE A 20 -12.44 27.65 -1.21
CA ILE A 20 -11.95 26.33 -1.62
C ILE A 20 -13.12 25.37 -1.41
N LYS A 21 -13.93 25.15 -2.44
CA LYS A 21 -14.85 24.02 -2.49
C LYS A 21 -13.93 22.81 -2.66
N SER A 22 -13.61 22.14 -1.56
CA SER A 22 -12.91 20.87 -1.61
C SER A 22 -13.82 19.84 -2.28
N ASN A 23 -13.88 19.87 -3.62
CA ASN A 23 -14.04 18.65 -4.39
C ASN A 23 -12.76 17.80 -4.31
N VAL A 24 -11.77 18.20 -3.50
CA VAL A 24 -10.85 17.27 -2.85
C VAL A 24 -11.72 16.39 -1.95
N VAL A 25 -12.30 15.36 -2.58
CA VAL A 25 -12.68 14.16 -1.85
C VAL A 25 -11.48 13.84 -1.00
N PRO A 26 -11.63 13.79 0.35
CA PRO A 26 -10.53 13.43 1.22
C PRO A 26 -9.84 12.24 0.59
N LEU A 27 -8.52 12.33 0.39
CA LEU A 27 -7.74 11.29 -0.29
C LEU A 27 -7.94 9.89 0.32
N PHE A 28 -8.64 9.80 1.47
CA PHE A 28 -8.75 8.66 2.35
C PHE A 28 -10.15 8.47 3.01
N ALA A 29 -11.24 9.15 2.60
CA ALA A 29 -12.57 8.75 3.12
C ALA A 29 -13.16 7.62 2.28
N ASP A 30 -13.34 6.48 2.94
CA ASP A 30 -14.06 5.28 2.54
C ASP A 30 -13.67 4.63 1.20
N GLY A 31 -13.03 3.47 1.32
CA GLY A 31 -12.48 2.62 0.26
C GLY A 31 -13.45 2.07 -0.79
N LEU A 32 -14.60 2.69 -1.03
CA LEU A 32 -15.58 2.27 -2.03
C LEU A 32 -16.06 3.40 -2.95
N SER A 33 -15.81 4.68 -2.63
CA SER A 33 -16.11 5.83 -3.50
C SER A 33 -14.82 6.46 -4.01
N ARG A 34 -14.01 5.67 -4.73
CA ARG A 34 -12.80 6.20 -5.36
C ARG A 34 -13.20 7.05 -6.56
N THR A 35 -12.98 8.36 -6.46
CA THR A 35 -13.19 9.28 -7.58
C THR A 35 -12.26 8.90 -8.73
N ARG A 36 -12.87 8.47 -9.84
CA ARG A 36 -12.14 8.28 -11.10
C ARG A 36 -11.77 9.64 -11.68
N LEU A 37 -10.53 9.77 -12.12
CA LEU A 37 -9.98 10.99 -12.72
C LEU A 37 -9.86 10.89 -14.25
N THR A 38 -10.28 9.77 -14.81
CA THR A 38 -10.30 9.51 -16.25
C THR A 38 -11.60 9.95 -16.91
N THR A 39 -11.50 10.53 -18.09
CA THR A 39 -12.62 10.87 -18.99
C THR A 39 -12.38 10.35 -20.40
N THR A 40 -13.43 10.21 -21.20
CA THR A 40 -13.32 9.79 -22.61
C THR A 40 -12.60 10.81 -23.50
N GLU A 41 -12.48 12.05 -23.05
CA GLU A 41 -11.76 13.13 -23.73
C GLU A 41 -10.25 13.12 -23.43
N ASP A 42 -9.79 12.20 -22.59
CA ASP A 42 -8.38 12.12 -22.22
C ASP A 42 -7.54 11.57 -23.38
N GLN A 43 -6.39 12.21 -23.60
CA GLN A 43 -5.45 11.85 -24.65
C GLN A 43 -4.15 11.31 -24.06
N VAL A 44 -3.59 10.29 -24.71
CA VAL A 44 -2.29 9.71 -24.36
C VAL A 44 -1.23 10.26 -25.30
N PHE A 45 -0.06 10.55 -24.74
CA PHE A 45 1.08 11.04 -25.49
C PHE A 45 2.31 10.22 -25.16
N LEU A 46 3.14 9.98 -26.16
CA LEU A 46 4.49 9.49 -25.99
C LEU A 46 5.42 10.70 -25.87
N GLU A 47 6.29 10.68 -24.85
CA GLU A 47 7.23 11.75 -24.55
C GLU A 47 8.64 11.15 -24.44
N ASP A 48 9.61 11.79 -25.10
CA ASP A 48 11.04 11.53 -24.97
C ASP A 48 11.77 12.77 -24.44
N GLU A 49 13.11 12.79 -24.47
CA GLU A 49 13.91 13.93 -23.95
C GLU A 49 13.72 15.25 -24.74
N VAL A 50 13.21 15.18 -25.97
CA VAL A 50 13.21 16.30 -26.92
C VAL A 50 11.80 16.68 -27.36
N GLN A 51 10.90 15.71 -27.50
CA GLN A 51 9.60 15.90 -28.14
C GLN A 51 8.50 15.04 -27.53
N ARG A 52 7.27 15.39 -27.90
CA ARG A 52 6.04 14.72 -27.50
C ARG A 52 5.13 14.55 -28.70
N ILE A 53 4.55 13.37 -28.88
CA ILE A 53 3.61 13.04 -29.96
C ILE A 53 2.33 12.42 -29.41
N ALA A 54 1.17 12.81 -29.96
CA ALA A 54 -0.11 12.24 -29.57
C ALA A 54 -0.24 10.82 -30.11
N LEU A 55 -0.82 9.92 -29.31
CA LEU A 55 -1.06 8.53 -29.72
C LEU A 55 -2.49 8.33 -30.18
N SER A 56 -2.67 7.54 -31.23
CA SER A 56 -3.95 7.01 -31.66
C SER A 56 -3.90 5.49 -31.70
N ALA A 57 -4.84 4.85 -31.01
CA ALA A 57 -5.11 3.43 -31.19
C ALA A 57 -6.11 3.28 -32.34
N SER A 58 -5.66 2.81 -33.51
CA SER A 58 -6.58 2.58 -34.63
C SER A 58 -7.35 1.26 -34.44
N ASP A 59 -8.66 1.32 -34.63
CA ASP A 59 -9.63 0.29 -34.24
C ASP A 59 -9.61 -1.04 -35.02
N SER A 60 -8.84 -1.19 -36.10
CA SER A 60 -9.02 -2.33 -37.03
C SER A 60 -7.85 -3.30 -37.15
N THR A 61 -6.66 -2.98 -36.64
CA THR A 61 -5.44 -3.81 -36.81
C THR A 61 -4.66 -4.05 -35.53
N PHE A 62 -5.13 -3.48 -34.42
CA PHE A 62 -4.60 -3.75 -33.09
C PHE A 62 -4.94 -5.19 -32.70
N SER A 63 -3.96 -5.98 -32.24
CA SER A 63 -4.28 -7.17 -31.47
C SER A 63 -5.10 -6.72 -30.25
N GLU A 64 -6.16 -7.45 -29.89
CA GLU A 64 -7.04 -7.12 -28.75
C GLU A 64 -6.22 -6.88 -27.46
N ASP A 65 -5.12 -7.61 -27.28
CA ASP A 65 -4.20 -7.45 -26.15
C ASP A 65 -3.54 -6.06 -26.14
N CYS A 66 -3.11 -5.56 -27.30
CA CYS A 66 -2.48 -4.25 -27.42
C CYS A 66 -3.48 -3.09 -27.19
N ARG A 67 -4.77 -3.32 -27.49
CA ARG A 67 -5.86 -2.33 -27.33
C ARG A 67 -6.16 -2.10 -25.85
N LEU A 68 -6.22 -3.18 -25.09
CA LEU A 68 -6.34 -3.16 -23.63
C LEU A 68 -5.14 -2.44 -23.00
N ILE A 69 -3.94 -2.73 -23.52
CA ILE A 69 -2.71 -2.08 -23.12
C ILE A 69 -2.78 -0.56 -23.30
N ALA A 70 -3.10 -0.06 -24.49
CA ALA A 70 -3.09 1.38 -24.78
C ALA A 70 -4.22 2.14 -24.07
N ALA A 71 -5.39 1.53 -23.93
CA ALA A 71 -6.54 2.12 -23.24
C ALA A 71 -6.39 2.16 -21.70
N GLN A 72 -5.40 1.46 -21.15
CA GLN A 72 -5.14 1.36 -19.71
C GLN A 72 -3.76 1.90 -19.30
N LEU A 73 -3.05 2.60 -20.20
CA LEU A 73 -1.78 3.23 -19.87
C LEU A 73 -1.98 4.37 -18.85
N VAL A 74 -1.18 4.32 -17.80
CA VAL A 74 -1.03 5.43 -16.85
C VAL A 74 0.21 6.25 -17.19
N THR A 75 0.24 7.50 -16.74
CA THR A 75 1.42 8.36 -16.93
C THR A 75 2.63 7.78 -16.20
N GLY A 76 3.81 7.84 -16.85
CA GLY A 76 5.08 7.38 -16.28
C GLY A 76 5.49 5.96 -16.66
N VAL A 77 4.67 5.24 -17.41
CA VAL A 77 5.04 3.93 -17.96
C VAL A 77 6.01 4.10 -19.13
N VAL A 78 7.13 3.38 -19.06
CA VAL A 78 8.09 3.27 -20.16
C VAL A 78 7.70 2.09 -21.03
N VAL A 79 7.50 2.34 -22.32
CA VAL A 79 7.00 1.35 -23.29
C VAL A 79 7.69 1.54 -24.63
N ALA A 80 7.97 0.44 -25.34
CA ALA A 80 8.40 0.50 -26.73
C ALA A 80 7.17 0.36 -27.64
N LEU A 81 6.95 1.34 -28.52
CA LEU A 81 5.80 1.37 -29.43
C LEU A 81 6.27 1.23 -30.88
N ARG A 82 5.56 0.43 -31.66
CA ARG A 82 5.72 0.35 -33.11
C ARG A 82 4.49 0.92 -33.78
N GLY A 83 4.67 1.77 -34.79
CA GLY A 83 3.57 2.44 -35.46
C GLY A 83 4.05 3.35 -36.57
N ARG A 84 3.15 4.20 -37.05
CA ARG A 84 3.44 5.21 -38.08
C ARG A 84 2.53 6.42 -37.93
N GLU A 85 3.02 7.55 -38.41
CA GLU A 85 2.18 8.74 -38.64
C GLU A 85 1.48 8.58 -39.99
N LEU A 86 0.17 8.83 -40.03
CA LEU A 86 -0.59 8.81 -41.28
C LEU A 86 -0.55 10.18 -41.94
N GLU A 87 -0.52 10.23 -43.26
CA GLU A 87 -0.49 11.49 -44.02
C GLU A 87 -1.72 12.38 -43.74
N ASP A 88 -2.87 11.75 -43.50
CA ASP A 88 -4.14 12.42 -43.19
C ASP A 88 -4.23 12.94 -41.75
N SER A 89 -3.30 12.58 -40.86
CA SER A 89 -3.34 12.92 -39.43
C SER A 89 -1.96 13.31 -38.90
N GLN A 90 -1.41 14.41 -39.42
CA GLN A 90 -0.13 14.94 -38.95
C GLN A 90 -0.14 15.27 -37.45
N GLY A 91 0.94 14.93 -36.75
CA GLY A 91 1.09 15.07 -35.30
C GLY A 91 0.48 13.92 -34.48
N LEU A 92 -0.06 12.89 -35.14
CA LEU A 92 -0.66 11.73 -34.50
C LEU A 92 0.06 10.43 -34.90
N PHE A 93 0.60 9.73 -33.91
CA PHE A 93 1.25 8.44 -34.11
C PHE A 93 0.23 7.31 -33.94
N THR A 94 -0.09 6.62 -35.04
CA THR A 94 -0.94 5.44 -35.01
C THR A 94 -0.12 4.24 -34.56
N VAL A 95 -0.41 3.74 -33.36
CA VAL A 95 0.26 2.58 -32.79
C VAL A 95 -0.22 1.31 -33.50
N SER A 96 0.64 0.32 -33.63
CA SER A 96 0.35 -1.00 -34.21
C SER A 96 0.77 -2.15 -33.30
N ASP A 97 1.77 -1.92 -32.44
CA ASP A 97 2.29 -2.91 -31.49
C ASP A 97 2.93 -2.19 -30.29
N ALA A 98 2.97 -2.86 -29.14
CA ALA A 98 3.53 -2.34 -27.90
C ALA A 98 4.27 -3.43 -27.12
N LEU A 99 5.44 -3.10 -26.58
CA LEU A 99 6.26 -4.00 -25.77
C LEU A 99 6.62 -3.33 -24.44
N PHE A 100 6.36 -4.05 -23.34
CA PHE A 100 6.75 -3.65 -21.99
C PHE A 100 8.03 -4.33 -21.57
N LEU A 101 8.69 -3.73 -20.57
CA LEU A 101 9.77 -4.41 -19.88
C LEU A 101 9.18 -5.58 -19.09
N GLU A 102 9.53 -6.80 -19.50
CA GLU A 102 9.18 -8.01 -18.77
C GLU A 102 10.12 -8.21 -17.56
N PRO A 103 9.63 -8.79 -16.45
CA PRO A 103 10.49 -9.12 -15.32
C PRO A 103 11.62 -10.07 -15.76
N GLY A 104 12.82 -9.86 -15.20
CA GLY A 104 13.96 -10.74 -15.44
C GLY A 104 13.74 -12.16 -14.88
N PRO A 105 14.59 -13.12 -15.24
CA PRO A 105 14.48 -14.50 -14.74
C PRO A 105 14.58 -14.54 -13.21
N GLU A 106 13.54 -15.07 -12.55
CA GLU A 106 13.52 -15.26 -11.10
C GLU A 106 14.11 -16.60 -10.67
N HIS A 107 14.74 -16.64 -9.50
CA HIS A 107 15.24 -17.88 -8.91
C HIS A 107 14.07 -18.80 -8.49
N PRO A 108 14.10 -20.10 -8.81
CA PRO A 108 13.03 -21.02 -8.43
C PRO A 108 12.83 -21.07 -6.91
N ILE A 109 11.56 -21.04 -6.50
CA ILE A 109 11.16 -21.23 -5.11
C ILE A 109 11.53 -22.67 -4.71
N THR A 110 12.56 -22.83 -3.86
CA THR A 110 12.95 -24.16 -3.36
C THR A 110 11.90 -24.61 -2.33
N THR A 111 11.06 -25.59 -2.66
CA THR A 111 10.07 -26.17 -1.75
C THR A 111 10.66 -27.37 -1.02
N SER A 112 10.83 -27.23 0.30
CA SER A 112 11.19 -28.35 1.17
C SER A 112 9.92 -29.08 1.58
N SER A 113 9.65 -30.21 0.91
CA SER A 113 8.53 -31.15 1.10
C SER A 113 7.15 -30.73 0.56
N ALA A 114 6.64 -31.58 -0.34
CA ALA A 114 5.29 -31.54 -0.89
C ALA A 114 4.33 -32.36 -0.01
N ALA A 115 4.03 -31.86 1.19
CA ALA A 115 2.83 -32.33 1.87
C ALA A 115 1.61 -31.74 1.13
N GLU A 116 0.52 -32.49 0.98
CA GLU A 116 -0.77 -31.95 0.57
C GLU A 116 -1.28 -31.00 1.67
N LEU A 117 -0.88 -29.74 1.57
CA LEU A 117 -1.28 -28.68 2.49
C LEU A 117 -2.77 -28.41 2.26
N THR A 118 -3.61 -28.90 3.17
CA THR A 118 -5.03 -28.54 3.25
C THR A 118 -5.22 -27.54 4.38
N TYR A 119 -6.25 -26.69 4.28
CA TYR A 119 -6.66 -25.75 5.34
C TYR A 119 -7.01 -26.41 6.69
N ALA A 120 -7.01 -27.75 6.76
CA ALA A 120 -7.29 -28.53 7.95
C ALA A 120 -6.04 -29.03 8.69
N ASN A 121 -4.83 -28.89 8.13
CA ASN A 121 -3.61 -29.48 8.71
C ASN A 121 -2.50 -28.44 8.96
N PHE A 122 -2.80 -27.45 9.82
CA PHE A 122 -1.89 -26.37 10.18
C PHE A 122 -0.59 -26.80 10.88
N SER A 123 -0.56 -27.97 11.53
CA SER A 123 0.64 -28.51 12.15
C SER A 123 1.67 -29.06 11.16
N SER A 124 1.25 -29.35 9.92
CA SER A 124 2.15 -29.75 8.84
C SER A 124 2.69 -28.57 8.02
N LEU A 125 2.15 -27.36 8.24
CA LEU A 125 2.66 -26.15 7.63
C LEU A 125 4.02 -25.82 8.24
N GLY A 126 5.01 -25.60 7.37
CA GLY A 126 6.28 -25.02 7.78
C GLY A 126 6.12 -23.58 8.31
N PRO A 127 7.25 -22.91 8.61
CA PRO A 127 7.27 -21.51 9.04
C PRO A 127 6.33 -20.62 8.22
N SER A 128 5.41 -19.93 8.91
CA SER A 128 4.39 -19.09 8.28
C SER A 128 4.64 -17.61 8.54
N VAL A 129 4.33 -16.76 7.56
CA VAL A 129 4.40 -15.30 7.69
C VAL A 129 2.99 -14.74 7.65
N ALA A 130 2.62 -13.96 8.67
CA ALA A 130 1.35 -13.26 8.74
C ALA A 130 1.48 -11.86 8.17
N PHE A 131 0.49 -11.42 7.38
CA PHE A 131 0.41 -10.07 6.85
C PHE A 131 -0.86 -9.39 7.37
N VAL A 132 -0.74 -8.15 7.78
CA VAL A 132 -1.88 -7.31 8.18
C VAL A 132 -1.64 -5.88 7.73
N SER A 133 -2.68 -5.13 7.38
CA SER A 133 -2.60 -3.73 6.97
C SER A 133 -3.81 -2.97 7.48
N GLY A 134 -3.71 -1.65 7.64
CA GLY A 134 -4.88 -0.84 8.00
C GLY A 134 -5.42 -1.13 9.40
N LEU A 135 -4.53 -1.40 10.37
CA LEU A 135 -4.92 -1.61 11.77
C LEU A 135 -5.70 -0.41 12.32
N GLY A 136 -5.37 0.80 11.84
CA GLY A 136 -6.19 1.99 12.01
C GLY A 136 -6.51 2.33 13.47
N PHE A 137 -5.53 2.27 14.37
CA PHE A 137 -5.67 2.77 15.74
C PHE A 137 -6.10 4.24 15.72
N VAL A 138 -7.09 4.61 16.53
CA VAL A 138 -7.65 5.96 16.62
C VAL A 138 -7.45 6.46 18.04
N GLY A 139 -7.24 7.77 18.23
CA GLY A 139 -7.16 8.36 19.56
C GLY A 139 -8.53 8.50 20.24
N THR A 140 -8.53 9.13 21.41
CA THR A 140 -9.69 9.25 22.31
C THR A 140 -10.82 10.15 21.78
N SER A 141 -10.63 10.80 20.63
CA SER A 141 -11.58 11.77 20.07
C SER A 141 -12.42 11.23 18.89
N GLY A 142 -12.18 9.98 18.48
CA GLY A 142 -12.93 9.34 17.40
C GLY A 142 -13.99 8.35 17.87
N ASP A 143 -15.05 8.21 17.09
CA ASP A 143 -16.04 7.14 17.25
C ASP A 143 -15.37 5.79 16.90
N ILE A 144 -14.76 5.15 17.90
CA ILE A 144 -14.23 3.79 17.76
C ILE A 144 -15.44 2.86 17.71
N SER A 145 -15.67 2.22 16.57
CA SER A 145 -16.63 1.13 16.50
C SER A 145 -16.19 0.04 17.48
N GLU A 146 -17.07 -0.38 18.39
CA GLU A 146 -16.80 -1.49 19.33
C GLU A 146 -16.31 -2.74 18.60
N SER A 147 -16.78 -2.95 17.36
CA SER A 147 -16.36 -4.05 16.49
C SER A 147 -14.87 -4.01 16.12
N HIS A 148 -14.29 -2.81 15.97
CA HIS A 148 -12.88 -2.62 15.62
C HIS A 148 -11.96 -2.95 16.79
N ALA A 149 -12.27 -2.45 17.98
CA ALA A 149 -11.52 -2.78 19.20
C ALA A 149 -11.57 -4.29 19.51
N LEU A 150 -12.74 -4.91 19.31
CA LEU A 150 -12.88 -6.37 19.44
C LEU A 150 -12.04 -7.12 18.41
N ALA A 151 -12.06 -6.71 17.14
CA ALA A 151 -11.27 -7.32 16.08
C ALA A 151 -9.75 -7.27 16.38
N LEU A 152 -9.25 -6.13 16.86
CA LEU A 152 -7.84 -5.98 17.27
C LEU A 152 -7.48 -6.87 18.47
N SER A 153 -8.42 -7.03 19.41
CA SER A 153 -8.26 -7.89 20.57
C SER A 153 -8.18 -9.36 20.15
N LEU A 154 -9.11 -9.81 19.30
CA LEU A 154 -9.13 -11.16 18.74
C LEU A 154 -7.89 -11.46 17.90
N LEU A 155 -7.43 -10.51 17.07
CA LEU A 155 -6.18 -10.65 16.32
C LEU A 155 -4.99 -10.82 17.27
N GLY A 156 -4.89 -10.00 18.31
CA GLY A 156 -3.82 -10.10 19.30
C GLY A 156 -3.86 -11.44 20.04
N ASP A 157 -5.04 -11.90 20.43
CA ASP A 157 -5.21 -13.19 21.10
C ASP A 157 -4.89 -14.37 20.20
N TRP A 158 -5.25 -14.29 18.92
CA TRP A 158 -4.79 -15.26 17.92
C TRP A 158 -3.27 -15.25 17.80
N LEU A 159 -2.61 -14.09 17.64
CA LEU A 159 -1.14 -14.00 17.54
C LEU A 159 -0.41 -14.49 18.80
N ARG A 160 -1.04 -14.40 19.98
CA ARG A 160 -0.52 -14.97 21.24
C ARG A 160 -0.69 -16.49 21.34
N GLY A 161 -1.47 -17.10 20.44
CA GLY A 161 -1.87 -18.50 20.52
C GLY A 161 -2.98 -18.76 21.55
N ASN A 162 -3.74 -17.75 21.96
CA ASN A 162 -4.89 -17.93 22.86
C ASN A 162 -6.13 -18.43 22.10
N ILE A 163 -6.22 -18.14 20.79
CA ILE A 163 -7.31 -18.59 19.92
C ILE A 163 -6.76 -19.65 18.97
N MET A 164 -7.20 -20.90 19.15
CA MET A 164 -6.82 -22.03 18.30
C MET A 164 -7.98 -22.39 17.37
N ILE A 165 -7.66 -22.64 16.09
CA ILE A 165 -8.60 -23.24 15.14
C ILE A 165 -8.27 -24.74 15.09
N GLY A 166 -9.05 -25.55 15.80
CA GLY A 166 -8.72 -26.96 16.07
C GLY A 166 -7.68 -27.10 17.19
N ASP A 167 -6.86 -28.16 17.15
CA ASP A 167 -5.86 -28.47 18.18
C ASP A 167 -4.47 -27.88 17.88
N THR A 168 -4.33 -27.08 16.82
CA THR A 168 -3.03 -26.65 16.30
C THR A 168 -2.97 -25.15 16.04
N PHE A 169 -1.93 -24.50 16.55
CA PHE A 169 -1.57 -23.13 16.19
C PHE A 169 -0.66 -23.14 14.95
N PRO A 170 -0.91 -22.32 13.91
CA PRO A 170 0.05 -22.17 12.83
C PRO A 170 1.38 -21.62 13.35
N PRO A 171 2.54 -22.14 12.90
CA PRO A 171 3.84 -21.67 13.35
C PRO A 171 4.20 -20.32 12.69
N VAL A 172 3.54 -19.25 13.13
CA VAL A 172 3.78 -17.89 12.65
C VAL A 172 5.14 -17.40 13.18
N VAL A 173 6.12 -17.30 12.28
CA VAL A 173 7.49 -16.86 12.63
C VAL A 173 7.67 -15.36 12.52
N LYS A 174 6.85 -14.71 11.69
CA LYS A 174 6.94 -13.27 11.40
C LYS A 174 5.58 -12.67 11.12
N LEU A 175 5.34 -11.48 11.65
CA LEU A 175 4.21 -10.61 11.33
C LEU A 175 4.71 -9.39 10.56
N MET A 176 4.12 -9.11 9.40
CA MET A 176 4.38 -7.90 8.63
C MET A 176 3.14 -6.98 8.67
N ILE A 177 3.30 -5.79 9.25
CA ILE A 177 2.27 -4.75 9.33
C ILE A 177 2.50 -3.77 8.17
N LEU A 178 1.63 -3.77 7.16
CA LEU A 178 1.78 -3.10 5.88
C LEU A 178 1.06 -1.75 5.83
N GLY A 179 1.49 -0.80 6.65
CA GLY A 179 1.01 0.58 6.66
C GLY A 179 -0.39 0.79 7.22
N ASP A 180 -0.72 2.07 7.40
CA ASP A 180 -1.99 2.56 7.97
C ASP A 180 -2.23 1.95 9.36
N SER A 181 -1.18 1.98 10.18
CA SER A 181 -1.20 1.49 11.56
C SER A 181 -2.09 2.37 12.42
N ILE A 182 -2.03 3.69 12.23
CA ILE A 182 -2.97 4.65 12.81
C ILE A 182 -3.91 5.21 11.75
N ARG A 183 -5.06 5.70 12.18
CA ARG A 183 -5.98 6.47 11.35
C ARG A 183 -6.06 7.88 11.92
N PRO A 184 -5.63 8.92 11.20
CA PRO A 184 -5.87 10.29 11.65
C PRO A 184 -7.38 10.53 11.68
N LEU A 185 -7.87 11.14 12.76
CA LEU A 185 -9.23 11.67 12.75
C LEU A 185 -9.36 12.61 11.56
N SER A 186 -10.44 12.43 10.79
CA SER A 186 -10.76 13.29 9.65
C SER A 186 -10.62 14.73 10.08
N VAL A 187 -9.57 15.37 9.56
CA VAL A 187 -9.48 16.82 9.47
C VAL A 187 -10.83 17.29 8.94
N THR A 188 -11.58 17.99 9.78
CA THR A 188 -12.83 18.65 9.38
C THR A 188 -12.57 19.42 8.10
N GLU A 189 -13.52 19.36 7.16
CA GLU A 189 -13.51 20.08 5.87
C GLU A 189 -12.92 21.49 6.04
N GLY A 190 -11.63 21.66 5.79
CA GLY A 190 -10.92 22.89 6.17
C GLY A 190 -9.40 22.81 6.28
N GLU A 191 -8.79 21.77 6.88
CA GLU A 191 -7.31 21.73 6.94
C GLU A 191 -6.73 21.05 5.70
N THR A 192 -6.60 21.85 4.65
CA THR A 192 -5.82 21.49 3.47
C THR A 192 -4.38 21.12 3.86
N VAL A 193 -3.85 20.08 3.20
CA VAL A 193 -2.42 19.81 3.11
C VAL A 193 -1.73 21.07 2.54
N GLY A 194 -1.13 21.88 3.41
CA GLY A 194 -0.22 22.97 3.02
C GLY A 194 -0.54 24.36 3.56
N LEU A 195 -1.76 24.64 4.03
CA LEU A 195 -2.11 25.94 4.60
C LEU A 195 -2.92 25.75 5.88
N ILE A 196 -2.19 25.52 6.98
CA ILE A 196 -2.78 25.65 8.31
C ILE A 196 -3.16 27.13 8.47
N GLN A 197 -4.46 27.44 8.43
CA GLN A 197 -4.95 28.83 8.62
C GLN A 197 -4.63 29.38 10.02
N GLN A 198 -4.16 28.55 10.95
CA GLN A 198 -3.67 28.97 12.25
C GLN A 198 -2.30 28.36 12.55
N ALA A 199 -1.40 29.16 13.10
CA ALA A 199 -0.10 28.65 13.46
C ALA A 199 -0.20 27.58 14.57
N ARG A 200 0.53 26.48 14.43
CA ARG A 200 0.55 25.33 15.38
C ARG A 200 0.87 25.70 16.83
N TYR A 201 1.40 26.89 17.11
CA TYR A 201 1.61 27.37 18.48
C TYR A 201 0.33 27.87 19.17
N LEU A 202 -0.79 28.01 18.44
CA LEU A 202 -2.08 28.44 18.99
C LEU A 202 -2.99 27.29 19.43
N THR A 203 -2.75 26.06 18.96
CA THR A 203 -3.45 24.84 19.41
C THR A 203 -2.88 24.37 20.75
N ARG A 204 -3.24 25.07 21.82
CA ARG A 204 -2.74 24.83 23.18
C ARG A 204 -3.74 23.95 23.97
N LYS A 205 -3.30 22.74 24.37
CA LYS A 205 -3.87 21.82 25.40
C LYS A 205 -4.78 20.65 24.98
N THR A 206 -4.71 20.14 23.76
CA THR A 206 -5.27 18.81 23.45
C THR A 206 -4.15 17.93 22.94
N ASP A 207 -3.93 16.78 23.57
CA ASP A 207 -3.02 15.77 23.02
C ASP A 207 -3.47 15.49 21.59
N ALA A 208 -2.53 15.55 20.64
CA ALA A 208 -2.86 15.29 19.25
C ALA A 208 -3.39 13.86 19.13
N ASP A 209 -4.50 13.67 18.43
CA ASP A 209 -5.17 12.36 18.31
C ASP A 209 -4.21 11.27 17.79
N SER A 210 -3.28 11.64 16.91
CA SER A 210 -2.22 10.77 16.39
C SER A 210 -1.24 10.29 17.46
N VAL A 211 -0.96 11.08 18.51
CA VAL A 211 -0.10 10.68 19.62
C VAL A 211 -0.78 9.60 20.45
N THR A 212 -2.07 9.78 20.76
CA THR A 212 -2.87 8.80 21.49
C THR A 212 -3.03 7.50 20.67
N ALA A 213 -3.32 7.62 19.37
CA ALA A 213 -3.39 6.47 18.47
C ALA A 213 -2.08 5.68 18.42
N MET A 214 -0.94 6.37 18.37
CA MET A 214 0.38 5.73 18.36
C MET A 214 0.71 5.07 19.70
N HIS A 215 0.31 5.66 20.82
CA HIS A 215 0.44 5.03 22.13
C HIS A 215 -0.38 3.73 22.22
N LEU A 216 -1.62 3.71 21.73
CA LEU A 216 -2.44 2.50 21.71
C LEU A 216 -1.82 1.42 20.81
N PHE A 217 -1.27 1.81 19.67
CA PHE A 217 -0.56 0.90 18.78
C PHE A 217 0.69 0.32 19.44
N ASP A 218 1.53 1.14 20.09
CA ASP A 218 2.69 0.70 20.86
C ASP A 218 2.32 -0.27 21.97
N SER A 219 1.26 0.04 22.74
CA SER A 219 0.80 -0.84 23.83
C SER A 219 0.29 -2.18 23.30
N TRP A 220 -0.44 -2.17 22.17
CA TRP A 220 -0.85 -3.41 21.51
C TRP A 220 0.35 -4.22 21.01
N LEU A 221 1.34 -3.59 20.38
CA LEU A 221 2.58 -4.28 19.96
C LEU A 221 3.32 -4.89 21.15
N ALA A 222 3.46 -4.15 22.25
CA ALA A 222 4.14 -4.60 23.47
C ALA A 222 3.46 -5.80 24.14
N SER A 223 2.17 -6.00 23.88
CA SER A 223 1.39 -7.12 24.40
C SER A 223 1.52 -8.41 23.57
N LEU A 224 2.15 -8.35 22.40
CA LEU A 224 2.45 -9.52 21.58
C LEU A 224 3.65 -10.30 22.14
N PRO A 225 3.82 -11.59 21.80
CA PRO A 225 4.96 -12.40 22.23
C PRO A 225 6.22 -12.04 21.43
N LEU A 226 6.67 -10.77 21.49
CA LEU A 226 7.79 -10.26 20.70
C LEU A 226 9.08 -11.04 21.00
N GLY A 227 9.76 -11.45 19.93
CA GLY A 227 11.06 -12.12 20.00
C GLY A 227 11.67 -12.28 18.61
N PRO A 228 12.94 -12.69 18.50
CA PRO A 228 13.67 -12.72 17.22
C PRO A 228 13.05 -13.63 16.14
N GLY A 229 12.03 -14.43 16.47
CA GLY A 229 11.33 -15.28 15.51
C GLY A 229 12.11 -16.56 15.21
N ALA A 230 12.04 -17.02 13.96
CA ALA A 230 12.89 -18.10 13.48
C ALA A 230 14.30 -17.59 13.18
N SER A 231 15.33 -18.38 13.51
CA SER A 231 16.70 -18.09 13.10
C SER A 231 16.82 -18.16 11.57
N ASP A 232 17.54 -17.20 10.98
CA ASP A 232 17.91 -17.24 9.55
C ASP A 232 18.87 -18.40 9.22
N ASP A 233 19.36 -19.12 10.24
CA ASP A 233 20.16 -20.33 10.08
C ASP A 233 19.28 -21.52 9.67
N PRO A 234 19.43 -22.07 8.45
CA PRO A 234 18.65 -23.21 7.97
C PRO A 234 18.99 -24.53 8.68
N THR A 235 20.04 -24.57 9.51
CA THR A 235 20.52 -25.77 10.22
C THR A 235 20.15 -25.81 11.70
N ALA A 236 19.69 -24.69 12.27
CA ALA A 236 19.21 -24.65 13.64
C ALA A 236 17.81 -25.27 13.73
N THR A 237 17.62 -26.23 14.64
CA THR A 237 16.29 -26.71 15.04
C THR A 237 15.40 -25.50 15.36
N VAL A 238 14.28 -25.35 14.64
CA VAL A 238 13.37 -24.19 14.72
C VAL A 238 12.72 -24.12 16.11
N ALA A 239 13.45 -23.61 17.08
CA ALA A 239 12.90 -23.17 18.34
C ALA A 239 12.36 -21.76 18.10
N LEU A 240 11.03 -21.64 17.99
CA LEU A 240 10.33 -20.37 17.91
C LEU A 240 10.63 -19.54 19.17
N ASN A 241 11.52 -18.55 19.03
CA ASN A 241 11.84 -17.62 20.10
C ASN A 241 10.96 -16.37 19.99
N GLY A 242 9.63 -16.56 20.08
CA GLY A 242 8.64 -15.50 19.94
C GLY A 242 8.31 -15.12 18.48
N LEU A 243 7.65 -13.98 18.32
CA LEU A 243 7.16 -13.44 17.06
C LEU A 243 7.99 -12.21 16.65
N SER A 244 8.62 -12.29 15.46
CA SER A 244 9.29 -11.13 14.85
C SER A 244 8.25 -10.24 14.16
N VAL A 245 8.28 -8.94 14.40
CA VAL A 245 7.34 -7.97 13.82
C VAL A 245 8.08 -6.95 12.95
N ASP A 246 7.74 -6.91 11.66
CA ASP A 246 8.18 -5.88 10.71
C ASP A 246 7.05 -4.88 10.46
N ILE A 247 7.31 -3.59 10.63
CA ILE A 247 6.33 -2.50 10.43
C ILE A 247 6.75 -1.67 9.22
N LEU A 248 5.90 -1.61 8.20
CA LEU A 248 6.02 -0.67 7.09
C LEU A 248 5.12 0.54 7.38
N PRO A 249 5.59 1.76 7.10
CA PRO A 249 4.75 2.95 7.21
C PRO A 249 3.75 3.05 6.04
N GLY A 250 2.56 3.58 6.33
CA GLY A 250 1.57 3.97 5.34
C GLY A 250 1.39 5.49 5.22
N PRO A 251 0.43 5.95 4.40
CA PRO A 251 0.10 7.37 4.27
C PRO A 251 -0.48 7.98 5.55
N SER A 252 -1.18 7.17 6.36
CA SER A 252 -1.84 7.64 7.59
C SER A 252 -0.89 7.72 8.80
N ASP A 253 0.30 7.12 8.69
CA ASP A 253 1.26 7.02 9.78
C ASP A 253 2.13 8.28 9.91
N CYS A 254 2.82 8.41 11.04
CA CYS A 254 3.67 9.58 11.37
C CYS A 254 4.99 9.64 10.58
N VAL A 255 4.93 9.56 9.25
CA VAL A 255 6.07 9.65 8.32
C VAL A 255 5.80 10.66 7.20
N SER A 256 6.80 10.87 6.33
CA SER A 256 6.59 11.57 5.06
C SER A 256 5.56 10.84 4.19
N HIS A 257 4.75 11.59 3.44
CA HIS A 257 3.81 11.03 2.47
C HIS A 257 4.48 10.66 1.14
N LEU A 258 5.72 11.10 0.93
CA LEU A 258 6.48 10.84 -0.29
C LEU A 258 7.09 9.43 -0.26
N LEU A 259 7.03 8.73 -1.39
CA LEU A 259 7.78 7.50 -1.61
C LEU A 259 9.22 7.83 -2.06
N PRO A 260 10.25 7.09 -1.61
CA PRO A 260 10.18 6.03 -0.59
C PRO A 260 10.01 6.60 0.84
N GLN A 261 9.09 6.03 1.61
CA GLN A 261 8.87 6.42 3.00
C GLN A 261 9.91 5.79 3.92
N GLN A 262 10.49 6.60 4.81
CA GLN A 262 11.47 6.16 5.80
C GLN A 262 10.80 5.41 6.97
N PRO A 263 11.54 4.51 7.66
CA PRO A 263 10.99 3.78 8.81
C PRO A 263 10.49 4.70 9.93
N LEU A 264 9.50 4.21 10.68
CA LEU A 264 9.03 4.85 11.90
C LEU A 264 10.15 4.84 12.95
N HIS A 265 10.34 5.98 13.61
CA HIS A 265 11.40 6.15 14.58
C HIS A 265 11.09 5.36 15.86
N ALA A 266 12.07 4.65 16.43
CA ALA A 266 11.89 3.80 17.60
C ALA A 266 11.34 4.53 18.85
N ALA A 267 11.55 5.85 18.94
CA ALA A 267 10.97 6.68 20.01
C ALA A 267 9.42 6.73 19.99
N MET A 268 8.77 6.32 18.90
CA MET A 268 7.32 6.15 18.83
C MET A 268 6.83 4.87 19.53
N PHE A 269 7.74 3.96 19.86
CA PHE A 269 7.44 2.62 20.40
C PHE A 269 8.14 2.31 21.73
N PRO A 270 8.05 3.17 22.76
CA PRO A 270 8.78 2.96 24.01
C PRO A 270 8.44 1.63 24.71
N GLU A 271 7.18 1.18 24.71
CA GLU A 271 6.77 -0.05 25.38
C GLU A 271 7.21 -1.29 24.59
N ALA A 272 6.95 -1.31 23.28
CA ALA A 272 7.27 -2.46 22.44
C ALA A 272 8.77 -2.64 22.28
N VAL A 273 9.56 -1.56 22.15
CA VAL A 273 11.02 -1.60 22.14
C VAL A 273 11.58 -2.17 23.45
N ARG A 274 11.03 -1.75 24.59
CA ARG A 274 11.42 -2.28 25.91
C ARG A 274 11.12 -3.77 26.02
N ARG A 275 9.97 -4.21 25.49
CA ARG A 275 9.57 -5.63 25.47
C ARG A 275 10.46 -6.46 24.54
N ALA A 276 10.87 -5.89 23.41
CA ALA A 276 11.74 -6.51 22.40
C ALA A 276 13.23 -6.61 22.81
N GLY A 277 13.62 -6.01 23.95
CA GLY A 277 14.98 -6.09 24.52
C GLY A 277 15.98 -5.06 23.99
N SER A 278 15.66 -4.32 22.92
CA SER A 278 16.35 -3.12 22.38
C SER A 278 15.84 -2.89 20.94
N PRO A 279 15.94 -1.68 20.36
CA PRO A 279 15.78 -1.51 18.92
C PRO A 279 16.78 -2.40 18.16
N GLY A 280 16.33 -3.05 17.08
CA GLY A 280 17.21 -3.80 16.18
C GLY A 280 17.55 -5.24 16.62
N THR A 281 16.92 -5.78 17.66
CA THR A 281 17.10 -7.18 18.13
C THR A 281 16.46 -8.24 17.21
N GLY A 282 15.87 -7.83 16.09
CA GLY A 282 15.10 -8.70 15.18
C GLY A 282 13.68 -9.00 15.64
N ALA A 283 13.32 -8.67 16.89
CA ALA A 283 11.98 -8.89 17.45
C ALA A 283 10.96 -7.84 17.00
N LEU A 284 11.39 -6.58 16.89
CA LEU A 284 10.59 -5.48 16.39
C LEU A 284 11.46 -4.62 15.48
N ARG A 285 11.02 -4.40 14.24
CA ARG A 285 11.75 -3.61 13.26
C ARG A 285 10.77 -2.77 12.45
N SER A 286 11.01 -1.46 12.40
CA SER A 286 10.38 -0.63 11.38
C SER A 286 11.23 -0.65 10.10
N THR A 287 10.58 -0.69 8.96
CA THR A 287 11.18 -0.80 7.62
C THR A 287 10.70 0.34 6.72
N THR A 288 11.29 0.49 5.54
CA THR A 288 10.86 1.47 4.54
C THR A 288 9.57 1.03 3.86
N ASN A 289 8.88 1.95 3.20
CA ASN A 289 7.88 1.62 2.18
C ASN A 289 8.33 2.20 0.83
N PRO A 290 8.58 1.36 -0.20
CA PRO A 290 8.49 -0.10 -0.22
C PRO A 290 9.62 -0.82 0.55
N VAL A 291 9.46 -2.13 0.78
CA VAL A 291 10.49 -3.01 1.36
C VAL A 291 10.69 -4.26 0.51
N TYR A 292 11.95 -4.67 0.33
CA TYR A 292 12.34 -5.96 -0.26
C TYR A 292 13.11 -6.76 0.79
N THR A 293 12.59 -7.92 1.18
CA THR A 293 13.17 -8.74 2.26
C THR A 293 13.18 -10.21 1.90
N ASN A 294 14.09 -10.99 2.49
CA ASN A 294 14.04 -12.44 2.47
C ASN A 294 13.50 -12.96 3.81
N VAL A 295 12.57 -13.91 3.78
CA VAL A 295 12.07 -14.61 4.96
C VAL A 295 12.06 -16.10 4.66
N CYS A 296 12.81 -16.89 5.42
CA CYS A 296 12.92 -18.35 5.24
C CYS A 296 13.22 -18.76 3.78
N GLY A 297 14.12 -18.03 3.09
CA GLY A 297 14.47 -18.32 1.70
C GLY A 297 13.42 -17.88 0.67
N ARG A 298 12.45 -17.05 1.06
CA ARG A 298 11.45 -16.43 0.16
C ARG A 298 11.72 -14.94 0.07
N ASN A 299 11.93 -14.44 -1.15
CA ASN A 299 12.00 -13.01 -1.40
C ASN A 299 10.59 -12.43 -1.44
N ILE A 300 10.37 -11.36 -0.70
CA ILE A 300 9.08 -10.68 -0.55
C ILE A 300 9.30 -9.19 -0.82
N LEU A 301 8.60 -8.67 -1.83
CA LEU A 301 8.43 -7.25 -2.07
C LEU A 301 7.08 -6.81 -1.49
N ALA A 302 7.09 -5.89 -0.53
CA ALA A 302 5.87 -5.40 0.09
C ALA A 302 5.78 -3.87 0.00
N THR A 303 4.55 -3.38 -0.17
CA THR A 303 4.22 -1.95 -0.21
C THR A 303 2.95 -1.69 0.60
N SER A 304 2.75 -0.47 1.05
CA SER A 304 1.53 -0.07 1.78
C SER A 304 0.34 0.25 0.84
N GLY A 305 0.38 -0.19 -0.42
CA GLY A 305 -0.76 -0.10 -1.35
C GLY A 305 -1.05 1.28 -1.96
N GLN A 306 -0.26 2.31 -1.64
CA GLN A 306 -0.42 3.68 -2.18
C GLN A 306 -0.36 3.72 -3.71
N ALA A 307 0.62 3.03 -4.31
CA ALA A 307 0.81 3.02 -5.76
C ALA A 307 -0.39 2.41 -6.51
N ILE A 308 -0.91 1.28 -6.01
CA ILE A 308 -2.11 0.62 -6.57
C ILE A 308 -3.35 1.51 -6.37
N THR A 309 -3.46 2.14 -5.20
CA THR A 309 -4.55 3.07 -4.89
C THR A 309 -4.55 4.27 -5.83
N ASP A 310 -3.38 4.80 -6.17
CA ASP A 310 -3.26 5.89 -7.15
C ASP A 310 -3.56 5.40 -8.57
N LEU A 311 -2.99 4.26 -8.99
CA LEU A 311 -3.25 3.64 -10.29
C LEU A 311 -4.76 3.49 -10.56
N LEU A 312 -5.53 3.03 -9.58
CA LEU A 312 -6.97 2.82 -9.71
C LEU A 312 -7.78 4.11 -9.91
N ARG A 313 -7.20 5.29 -9.67
CA ARG A 313 -7.83 6.59 -10.00
C ARG A 313 -7.72 6.90 -11.49
N TRP A 314 -6.73 6.31 -12.17
CA TRP A 314 -6.33 6.60 -13.54
C TRP A 314 -6.68 5.49 -14.55
N VAL A 315 -7.35 4.41 -14.10
CA VAL A 315 -7.71 3.27 -14.96
C VAL A 315 -9.20 2.97 -14.86
N SER A 316 -9.82 2.61 -15.99
CA SER A 316 -11.20 2.10 -16.04
C SER A 316 -11.21 0.56 -16.11
N LEU A 317 -11.74 -0.08 -15.07
CA LEU A 317 -11.89 -1.54 -15.01
C LEU A 317 -13.12 -2.07 -15.78
N ALA A 318 -13.91 -1.19 -16.42
CA ALA A 318 -15.14 -1.58 -17.13
C ALA A 318 -14.91 -2.45 -18.38
N CYS A 319 -13.65 -2.70 -18.76
CA CYS A 319 -13.28 -3.51 -19.92
C CYS A 319 -13.05 -4.99 -19.58
N PHE A 320 -13.07 -5.40 -18.31
CA PHE A 320 -12.93 -6.81 -17.93
C PHE A 320 -14.25 -7.56 -18.09
N SER A 321 -14.41 -8.27 -19.20
CA SER A 321 -15.38 -9.36 -19.26
C SER A 321 -14.92 -10.47 -18.30
N SER A 322 -15.84 -11.21 -17.70
CA SER A 322 -15.53 -12.29 -16.75
C SER A 322 -14.68 -13.43 -17.33
N ALA A 323 -14.40 -13.42 -18.63
CA ALA A 323 -13.55 -14.40 -19.31
C ALA A 323 -12.03 -14.11 -19.16
N ASP A 324 -11.63 -12.88 -18.88
CA ASP A 324 -10.21 -12.46 -18.93
C ASP A 324 -9.50 -12.50 -17.57
N CYS A 325 -10.25 -12.75 -16.49
CA CYS A 325 -9.75 -12.75 -15.11
C CYS A 325 -8.74 -13.90 -14.83
N GLY A 326 -8.68 -14.91 -15.69
CA GLY A 326 -7.80 -16.08 -15.53
C GLY A 326 -6.36 -15.90 -16.02
N ARG A 327 -6.00 -14.76 -16.63
CA ARG A 327 -4.69 -14.59 -17.31
C ARG A 327 -3.69 -13.68 -16.59
N PHE A 328 -4.08 -12.98 -15.53
CA PHE A 328 -3.22 -12.02 -14.82
C PHE A 328 -3.01 -12.39 -13.34
N CYS A 329 -2.92 -13.68 -13.05
CA CYS A 329 -2.32 -14.17 -11.81
C CYS A 329 -0.96 -14.78 -12.15
N VAL A 330 0.12 -14.03 -11.90
CA VAL A 330 1.48 -14.57 -11.73
C VAL A 330 1.95 -14.17 -10.36
#